data_AF-A0A8T4EIF5-F1
#
_entry.id   AF-A0A8T4EIF5-F1
#
_cell.length_a   1.000
_cell.length_b   1.000
_cell.length_c   1.000
_cell.angle_alpha   90.00
_cell.angle_beta   90.00
_cell.angle_gamma   90.00
#
_symmetry.space_group_name_H-M   'P 1'
#
loop_
_entity.id
_entity.type
_entity.pdbx_description
1 polymer ?
#
loop_
_entity_poly.entity_id
_entity_poly.type
_entity_poly.pdbx_seq_one_letter_code
_entity_poly.pdbx_strand_id
1 'polypeptide(L)'
;MTSKTISVTSDVYNLLRKMRLPGESFGETIARLCRSKTSVSLCLWATSSDGWSDLTSDEEARLEETLERIHISLQPEEVDLK
;
A
#
# COMPACT_ATOMS: atom_id res chain seq x y z
N MET A 1 -6.94 -23.43 -1.51
CA MET A 1 -6.15 -22.34 -0.90
C MET A 1 -4.93 -22.93 -0.24
N THR A 2 -3.73 -22.60 -0.71
CA THR A 2 -2.47 -23.03 -0.10
C THR A 2 -2.19 -22.12 1.10
N SER A 3 -2.43 -22.61 2.32
CA SER A 3 -2.04 -21.88 3.53
C SER A 3 -0.55 -22.08 3.78
N LYS A 4 0.20 -20.98 3.91
CA LYS A 4 1.58 -20.98 4.40
C LYS A 4 1.61 -20.35 5.79
N THR A 5 2.42 -20.90 6.68
CA THR A 5 2.61 -20.37 8.04
C THR A 5 3.92 -19.60 8.09
N ILE A 6 3.88 -18.38 8.63
CA ILE A 6 5.07 -17.58 8.94
C ILE A 6 5.16 -17.38 10.45
N SER A 7 6.37 -17.44 10.97
CA SER A 7 6.64 -17.10 12.38
C SER A 7 7.03 -15.63 12.45
N VAL A 8 6.39 -14.88 13.34
CA VAL A 8 6.69 -13.47 13.60
C VAL A 8 6.94 -13.28 15.09
N THR A 9 7.63 -12.20 15.46
CA THR A 9 7.81 -11.86 16.86
C THR A 9 6.47 -11.46 17.51
N SER A 10 6.40 -11.59 18.83
CA SER A 10 5.22 -11.16 19.62
C SER A 10 4.83 -9.72 19.33
N ASP A 11 5.82 -8.85 19.15
CA ASP A 11 5.60 -7.42 18.94
C ASP A 11 4.97 -7.14 17.58
N VAL A 12 5.46 -7.81 16.53
CA VAL A 12 4.88 -7.72 15.18
C VAL A 12 3.46 -8.29 15.16
N TYR A 13 3.22 -9.42 15.83
CA TYR A 13 1.89 -9.99 15.96
C TYR A 13 0.90 -9.01 16.61
N ASN A 14 1.31 -8.40 17.73
CA ASN A 14 0.48 -7.43 18.45
C ASN A 14 0.20 -6.18 17.62
N LEU A 15 1.16 -5.73 16.81
CA LEU A 15 0.98 -4.60 15.90
C LEU A 15 -0.03 -4.94 14.79
N LEU A 16 0.14 -6.10 14.14
CA LEU A 16 -0.81 -6.58 13.12
C LEU A 16 -2.23 -6.74 13.69
N ARG A 17 -2.34 -7.24 14.93
CA ARG A 17 -3.63 -7.40 15.62
C ARG A 17 -4.35 -6.07 15.84
N LYS A 18 -3.62 -4.99 16.14
CA LYS A 18 -4.20 -3.64 16.32
C LYS A 18 -4.68 -3.04 15.00
N MET A 19 -4.04 -3.40 13.88
CA MET A 19 -4.35 -2.86 12.56
C MET A 19 -5.51 -3.58 11.84
N ARG A 20 -6.02 -4.68 12.42
CA ARG A 20 -7.07 -5.53 11.85
C ARG A 20 -8.44 -4.87 11.97
N LEU A 21 -9.20 -4.81 10.88
CA LEU A 21 -10.57 -4.32 10.88
C LEU A 21 -11.57 -5.39 11.36
N PRO A 22 -12.76 -5.01 11.86
CA PRO A 22 -13.79 -5.96 12.25
C PRO A 22 -14.17 -6.90 11.09
N GLY A 23 -14.13 -8.21 11.32
CA GLY A 23 -14.45 -9.22 10.31
C GLY A 23 -13.30 -9.60 9.38
N GLU A 24 -12.15 -8.92 9.44
CA GLU A 24 -10.99 -9.17 8.59
C GLU A 24 -10.10 -10.29 9.16
N SER A 25 -9.58 -11.17 8.30
CA SER A 25 -8.54 -12.15 8.66
C SER A 25 -7.15 -11.50 8.73
N PHE A 26 -6.18 -12.19 9.36
CA PHE A 26 -4.80 -11.71 9.39
C PHE A 26 -4.18 -11.64 7.98
N GLY A 27 -4.51 -12.59 7.10
CA GLY A 27 -4.04 -12.58 5.72
C GLY A 27 -4.57 -11.38 4.93
N GLU A 28 -5.86 -11.06 5.09
CA GLU A 28 -6.46 -9.88 4.48
C GLU A 28 -5.88 -8.57 5.03
N THR A 29 -5.61 -8.51 6.33
CA THR A 29 -4.94 -7.36 6.97
C THR A 29 -3.57 -7.13 6.36
N ILE A 30 -2.75 -8.19 6.24
CA ILE A 30 -1.42 -8.11 5.64
C ILE A 30 -1.54 -7.69 4.17
N ALA A 31 -2.43 -8.31 3.39
CA ALA A 31 -2.63 -7.96 1.99
C ALA A 31 -3.06 -6.49 1.81
N ARG A 32 -3.97 -5.99 2.66
CA ARG A 32 -4.41 -4.60 2.66
C ARG A 32 -3.27 -3.65 3.01
N LEU A 33 -2.51 -3.93 4.07
CA LEU A 33 -1.38 -3.10 4.50
C LEU A 33 -0.26 -3.07 3.46
N CYS A 34 -0.01 -4.20 2.79
CA CYS A 34 0.96 -4.29 1.70
C CYS A 34 0.46 -3.54 0.46
N ARG A 35 -0.83 -3.68 0.09
CA ARG A 35 -1.42 -2.94 -1.03
C ARG A 35 -1.46 -1.44 -0.79
N SER A 36 -1.82 -0.99 0.42
CA SER A 36 -1.95 0.43 0.81
C SER A 36 -0.62 1.17 0.94
N LYS A 37 0.51 0.46 0.86
CA LYS A 37 1.86 1.07 0.86
C LYS A 37 2.50 1.10 -0.52
N THR A 38 1.79 0.67 -1.56
CA THR A 38 2.31 0.77 -2.92
C THR A 38 2.14 2.20 -3.44
N SER A 39 3.07 2.65 -4.27
CA SER A 39 2.89 3.89 -5.03
C SER A 39 1.58 3.90 -5.84
N VAL A 40 1.10 2.73 -6.26
CA VAL A 40 -0.20 2.54 -6.92
C VAL A 40 -1.36 2.96 -5.99
N SER A 41 -1.32 2.57 -4.72
CA SER A 41 -2.34 3.00 -3.75
C SER A 41 -2.31 4.49 -3.44
N LEU A 42 -1.12 5.10 -3.43
CA LEU A 42 -0.97 6.56 -3.30
C LEU A 42 -1.53 7.29 -4.53
N CYS A 43 -1.28 6.75 -5.73
CA CYS A 43 -1.79 7.30 -6.98
C CYS A 43 -3.33 7.20 -7.05
N LEU A 44 -3.90 6.04 -6.67
CA LEU A 44 -5.35 5.87 -6.55
C LEU A 44 -5.96 6.82 -5.51
N TRP A 45 -5.30 7.01 -4.36
CA TRP A 45 -5.78 7.95 -3.34
C TRP A 45 -5.73 9.40 -3.84
N ALA A 46 -4.63 9.82 -4.48
CA ALA A 46 -4.47 11.16 -5.02
C ALA A 46 -5.53 11.45 -6.10
N THR A 47 -5.73 10.52 -7.04
CA THR A 47 -6.69 10.68 -8.14
C THR A 47 -8.16 10.56 -7.73
N SER A 48 -8.46 9.89 -6.62
CA SER A 48 -9.83 9.75 -6.09
C SER A 48 -10.21 10.79 -5.03
N SER A 49 -9.28 11.67 -4.67
CA SER A 49 -9.50 12.71 -3.67
C SER A 49 -9.85 14.04 -4.33
N ASP A 50 -10.98 14.63 -3.95
CA ASP A 50 -11.40 15.96 -4.41
C ASP A 50 -10.41 17.08 -4.06
N GLY A 51 -9.50 16.84 -3.09
CA GLY A 51 -8.48 17.80 -2.66
C GLY A 51 -7.39 18.13 -3.68
N TRP A 52 -7.45 17.53 -4.88
CA TRP A 52 -6.52 17.78 -5.99
C TRP A 52 -7.25 18.28 -7.25
N SER A 53 -8.52 18.65 -7.13
CA SER A 53 -9.36 19.04 -8.26
C SER A 53 -9.01 20.41 -8.88
N ASP A 54 -8.19 21.20 -8.18
CA ASP A 54 -7.74 22.54 -8.58
C ASP A 54 -6.31 22.57 -9.15
N LEU A 55 -5.69 21.41 -9.35
CA LEU A 55 -4.35 21.32 -9.93
C LEU A 55 -4.31 21.90 -11.34
N THR A 56 -3.30 22.73 -11.59
CA THR A 56 -2.91 23.09 -12.95
C THR A 56 -2.22 21.92 -13.64
N SER A 57 -2.21 21.90 -14.98
CA SER A 57 -1.57 20.82 -15.75
C SER A 57 -0.08 20.63 -15.40
N ASP A 58 0.62 21.72 -15.06
CA ASP A 58 2.03 21.66 -14.63
C ASP A 58 2.19 21.03 -13.24
N GLU A 59 1.22 21.23 -12.35
CA GLU A 59 1.24 20.64 -11.00
C GLU A 59 0.85 19.17 -11.04
N GLU A 60 -0.11 18.80 -11.89
CA GLU A 60 -0.49 17.42 -12.16
C GLU A 60 0.70 16.60 -12.69
N ALA A 61 1.43 17.14 -13.67
CA ALA A 61 2.62 16.48 -14.22
C ALA A 61 3.73 16.28 -13.16
N ARG A 62 3.95 17.26 -12.28
CA ARG A 62 4.93 17.14 -11.17
C ARG A 62 4.49 16.12 -10.11
N LEU A 63 3.19 16.01 -9.86
CA LEU A 63 2.62 15.01 -8.96
C LEU A 63 2.83 13.61 -9.52
N GLU A 64 2.52 13.41 -10.80
CA GLU A 64 2.72 12.13 -11.51
C GLU A 64 4.20 11.70 -11.48
N GLU A 65 5.12 12.60 -11.85
CA GLU A 65 6.56 12.33 -11.79
C GLU A 65 7.02 11.96 -10.37
N THR A 66 6.48 12.63 -9.35
CA THR A 66 6.83 12.34 -7.95
C THR A 66 6.32 10.96 -7.52
N LEU A 67 5.11 10.58 -7.92
CA LEU A 67 4.55 9.26 -7.65
C LEU A 67 5.33 8.15 -8.36
N GLU A 68 5.79 8.39 -9.59
CA GLU A 68 6.68 7.48 -10.33
C GLU A 68 8.04 7.32 -9.64
N ARG A 69 8.68 8.41 -9.19
CA ARG A 69 9.93 8.30 -8.41
C ARG A 69 9.75 7.51 -7.13
N ILE A 70 8.63 7.70 -6.42
CA ILE A 70 8.31 6.93 -5.22
C ILE A 70 8.17 5.44 -5.58
N HIS A 71 7.50 5.10 -6.68
CA HIS A 71 7.39 3.73 -7.19
C HIS A 71 8.76 3.08 -7.42
N ILE A 72 9.65 3.78 -8.12
CA ILE A 72 10.99 3.29 -8.46
C ILE A 72 11.85 3.13 -7.18
N SER A 73 11.79 4.09 -6.27
CA SER A 73 12.57 4.04 -5.01
C SER A 73 12.13 2.95 -4.05
N LEU A 74 10.86 2.54 -4.14
CA LEU A 74 10.26 1.59 -3.22
C LEU A 74 10.40 0.14 -3.68
N GLN A 75 10.99 -0.16 -4.86
CA GLN A 75 11.13 -1.52 -5.38
C GLN A 75 11.60 -2.48 -4.28
N PRO A 76 10.69 -3.23 -3.64
CA PRO A 76 11.09 -4.32 -2.78
C PRO A 76 11.62 -5.40 -3.72
N GLU A 77 12.58 -6.22 -3.28
CA GLU A 77 12.95 -7.44 -4.02
C GLU A 77 11.67 -8.12 -4.51
N GLU A 78 11.54 -8.32 -5.84
CA GLU A 78 10.34 -8.84 -6.47
C GLU A 78 9.89 -10.13 -5.79
N VAL A 79 8.84 -10.04 -4.96
CA VAL A 79 8.14 -11.24 -4.48
C VAL A 79 7.04 -11.53 -5.50
N ASP A 80 7.36 -12.40 -6.45
CA ASP A 80 6.45 -12.88 -7.48
C ASP A 80 5.22 -13.56 -6.83
N LEU A 81 4.13 -12.81 -6.69
CA LEU A 81 2.86 -13.30 -6.19
C LEU A 81 2.06 -13.88 -7.36
N LYS A 82 2.43 -15.10 -7.77
CA LYS A 82 1.65 -15.94 -8.70
C LYS A 82 0.29 -16.34 -8.13
#